data_AF-A0A1E5PL71-F1
#
_entry.id   AF-A0A1E5PL71-F1
#
_cell.length_a   1.000
_cell.length_b   1.000
_cell.length_c   1.000
_cell.angle_alpha   90.00
_cell.angle_beta   90.00
_cell.angle_gamma   90.00
#
_symmetry.space_group_name_H-M   'P 1'
#
loop_
_entity.id
_entity.type
_entity.pdbx_description
1 polymer ?
#
loop_
_entity_poly.entity_id
_entity_poly.type
_entity_poly.pdbx_seq_one_letter_code
_entity_poly.pdbx_strand_id
1 'polypeptide(L)'
;MPEGNAAGAYDVLRVVSEVINSVYAQYKTPQNSNAPFQPTDVYARLSNPGVQNFSGASGLLSLDSRHKSPPNKAVYVLEPHMDKSVTTLMACGLLPDQPPGRNNPTTWGRPGKMRPCL
;
A
#
# COMPACT_ATOMS: atom_id res chain seq x y z
N MET A 1 -16.35 -7.57 10.37
CA MET A 1 -15.79 -6.20 10.36
C MET A 1 -14.67 -6.21 9.35
N PRO A 2 -14.65 -5.37 8.30
CA PRO A 2 -13.62 -5.53 7.30
C PRO A 2 -12.30 -5.13 7.94
N GLU A 3 -11.37 -6.07 7.96
CA GLU A 3 -10.02 -5.97 8.53
C GLU A 3 -9.15 -4.90 7.85
N GLY A 4 -9.71 -4.07 6.95
CA GLY A 4 -9.00 -3.09 6.14
C GLY A 4 -8.23 -2.04 6.96
N ASN A 5 -8.75 -1.60 8.11
CA ASN A 5 -8.02 -0.67 8.98
C ASN A 5 -6.83 -1.37 9.69
N ALA A 6 -7.01 -2.62 10.10
CA ALA A 6 -5.94 -3.42 10.71
C ALA A 6 -4.87 -3.78 9.67
N ALA A 7 -5.29 -4.18 8.46
CA ALA A 7 -4.41 -4.44 7.33
C ALA A 7 -3.61 -3.19 6.94
N GLY A 8 -4.26 -2.03 6.88
CA GLY A 8 -3.58 -0.75 6.62
C GLY A 8 -2.55 -0.40 7.68
N ALA A 9 -2.87 -0.58 8.97
CA ALA A 9 -1.91 -0.34 10.05
C ALA A 9 -0.73 -1.32 10.00
N TYR A 10 -0.99 -2.60 9.74
CA TYR A 10 0.03 -3.63 9.57
C TYR A 10 0.98 -3.31 8.42
N ASP A 11 0.44 -2.90 7.27
CA ASP A 11 1.23 -2.55 6.10
C ASP A 11 2.14 -1.35 6.36
N VAL A 12 1.64 -0.31 7.05
CA VAL A 12 2.46 0.84 7.43
C VAL A 12 3.64 0.42 8.30
N LEU A 13 3.41 -0.43 9.31
CA LEU A 13 4.49 -0.94 10.17
C LEU A 13 5.52 -1.74 9.37
N ARG A 14 5.06 -2.57 8.42
CA ARG A 14 5.95 -3.40 7.60
C ARG A 14 6.81 -2.54 6.66
N VAL A 15 6.20 -1.57 5.97
CA VAL A 15 6.91 -0.61 5.11
C VAL A 15 7.95 0.18 5.90
N VAL A 16 7.56 0.75 7.05
CA VAL A 16 8.47 1.58 7.87
C VAL A 16 9.62 0.73 8.41
N SER A 17 9.35 -0.51 8.84
CA SER A 17 10.37 -1.44 9.33
C SER A 17 11.40 -1.80 8.24
N GLU A 18 10.95 -2.09 7.02
CA GLU A 18 11.84 -2.37 5.90
C GLU A 18 12.72 -1.16 5.55
N VAL A 19 12.16 0.05 5.56
CA VAL A 19 12.94 1.26 5.29
C VAL A 19 13.94 1.55 6.41
N ILE A 20 13.55 1.41 7.69
CA ILE A 20 14.48 1.54 8.82
C ILE A 20 15.62 0.54 8.68
N ASN A 21 15.32 -0.73 8.38
CA ASN A 21 16.36 -1.75 8.19
C ASN A 21 17.29 -1.42 7.02
N SER A 22 16.75 -0.95 5.91
CA SER A 22 17.54 -0.53 4.74
C SER A 22 18.44 0.67 5.05
N VAL A 23 17.96 1.66 5.81
CA VAL A 23 18.77 2.82 6.21
C VAL A 23 19.82 2.39 7.24
N TYR A 24 19.43 1.61 8.24
CA TYR A 24 20.34 1.12 9.28
C TYR A 24 21.50 0.31 8.71
N ALA A 25 21.26 -0.47 7.64
CA ALA A 25 22.32 -1.20 6.93
C ALA A 25 23.41 -0.26 6.37
N GLN A 26 23.09 0.98 5.99
CA GLN A 26 24.05 1.97 5.49
C GLN A 26 25.00 2.47 6.60
N TYR A 27 24.50 2.50 7.83
CA TYR A 27 25.26 2.85 9.04
C TYR A 27 26.16 1.71 9.55
N LYS A 28 25.99 0.49 9.04
CA LYS A 28 26.82 -0.67 9.42
C LYS A 28 28.03 -0.89 8.51
N THR A 29 28.31 0.04 7.62
CA THR A 29 29.49 0.00 6.75
C THR A 29 30.74 0.48 7.50
N PRO A 30 31.95 -0.02 7.16
CA PRO A 30 33.20 0.45 7.77
C PRO A 30 33.42 1.96 7.69
N GLN A 31 32.86 2.60 6.67
CA GLN A 31 32.94 4.05 6.44
C GLN A 31 32.02 4.85 7.36
N ASN A 32 30.88 4.28 7.76
CA ASN A 32 29.83 5.00 8.48
C ASN A 32 29.49 4.39 9.85
N SER A 33 30.28 3.41 10.34
CA SER A 33 30.01 2.67 11.59
C SER A 33 29.96 3.54 12.84
N ASN A 34 30.55 4.73 12.78
CA ASN A 34 30.60 5.70 13.88
C ASN A 34 29.58 6.83 13.72
N ALA A 35 28.86 6.90 12.59
CA ALA A 35 27.85 7.91 12.37
C ALA A 35 26.59 7.56 13.20
N PRO A 36 25.97 8.52 13.91
CA PRO A 36 24.74 8.30 14.63
C PRO A 36 23.57 8.15 13.66
N PHE A 37 22.76 7.11 13.83
CA PHE A 37 21.55 6.89 13.02
C PHE A 37 20.62 8.11 13.05
N GLN A 38 20.26 8.63 11.89
CA GLN A 38 19.37 9.80 11.76
C GLN A 38 17.97 9.40 11.30
N PRO A 39 16.90 9.73 12.07
CA PRO A 39 15.52 9.56 11.62
C PRO A 39 15.19 10.34 10.33
N THR A 40 15.90 11.44 10.07
CA THR A 40 15.74 12.23 8.84
C THR A 40 16.10 11.43 7.59
N ASP A 41 16.99 10.44 7.69
CA ASP A 41 17.37 9.60 6.56
C ASP A 41 16.28 8.57 6.23
N VAL A 42 15.58 8.08 7.25
CA VAL A 42 14.38 7.25 7.08
C VAL A 42 13.31 8.04 6.35
N TYR A 43 13.05 9.28 6.79
CA TYR A 43 12.11 10.16 6.11
C TYR A 43 12.54 10.50 4.68
N ALA A 44 13.83 10.78 4.46
CA ALA A 44 14.38 11.04 3.14
C ALA A 44 14.17 9.83 2.21
N ARG A 45 14.44 8.60 2.70
CA ARG A 45 14.24 7.36 1.96
C ARG A 45 12.77 7.10 1.62
N LEU A 46 11.86 7.33 2.58
CA LEU A 46 10.41 7.26 2.36
C LEU A 46 9.89 8.34 1.41
N SER A 47 10.58 9.47 1.30
CA SER A 47 10.19 10.59 0.46
C SER A 47 10.75 10.50 -0.97
N ASN A 48 11.96 9.95 -1.12
CA ASN A 48 12.67 9.81 -2.39
C ASN A 48 13.74 8.68 -2.31
N PRO A 49 13.64 7.62 -3.12
CA PRO A 49 12.63 7.37 -4.16
C PRO A 49 11.25 6.99 -3.60
N GLY A 50 11.14 6.82 -2.28
CA GLY A 50 9.96 6.27 -1.65
C GLY A 50 9.89 4.74 -1.79
N VAL A 51 8.71 4.22 -1.52
CA VAL A 51 8.36 2.80 -1.59
C VAL A 51 7.42 2.64 -2.78
N GLN A 52 7.67 1.64 -3.62
CA GLN A 52 6.93 1.42 -4.85
C GLN A 52 6.47 -0.03 -4.92
N ASN A 53 5.23 -0.27 -5.31
CA ASN A 53 4.64 -1.60 -5.54
C ASN A 53 4.86 -2.59 -4.37
N PHE A 54 4.84 -2.09 -3.13
CA PHE A 54 4.96 -2.93 -1.95
C PHE A 54 3.72 -3.79 -1.78
N SER A 55 3.87 -5.11 -1.76
CA SER A 55 2.74 -6.04 -1.63
C SER A 55 2.28 -6.17 -0.17
N GLY A 56 1.30 -5.34 0.21
CA GLY A 56 0.69 -5.33 1.54
C GLY A 56 -0.58 -6.17 1.62
N ALA A 57 -1.07 -6.38 2.84
CA ALA A 57 -2.37 -7.00 3.11
C ALA A 57 -3.54 -6.17 2.57
N SER A 58 -3.36 -4.85 2.40
CA SER A 58 -4.34 -3.93 1.79
C SER A 58 -4.17 -3.76 0.27
N GLY A 59 -3.26 -4.51 -0.37
CA GLY A 59 -2.95 -4.43 -1.79
C GLY A 59 -1.56 -3.83 -2.06
N LEU A 60 -1.32 -3.39 -3.30
CA LEU A 60 -0.04 -2.78 -3.65
C LEU A 60 0.02 -1.33 -3.15
N LEU A 61 1.09 -1.00 -2.42
CA LEU A 61 1.30 0.30 -1.82
C LEU A 61 2.47 1.02 -2.48
N SER A 62 2.25 2.29 -2.80
CA SER A 62 3.30 3.20 -3.23
C SER A 62 3.21 4.49 -2.42
N LEU A 63 4.35 4.93 -1.89
CA LEU A 63 4.51 6.06 -0.99
C LEU A 63 5.75 6.83 -1.41
N ASP A 64 5.58 8.12 -1.71
CA ASP A 64 6.70 9.03 -1.99
C ASP A 64 6.34 10.45 -1.55
N SER A 65 7.25 11.40 -1.74
CA SER A 65 7.04 12.82 -1.41
C SER A 65 5.83 13.47 -2.09
N ARG A 66 5.44 12.99 -3.29
CA ARG A 66 4.27 13.42 -4.06
C ARG A 66 3.00 12.67 -3.66
N HIS A 67 3.15 11.50 -3.03
CA HIS A 67 2.11 10.53 -2.73
C HIS A 67 2.17 10.07 -1.26
N LYS A 68 2.05 11.01 -0.31
CA LYS A 68 2.16 10.75 1.14
C LYS A 68 1.02 9.90 1.71
N SER A 69 -0.13 9.92 1.05
CA SER A 69 -1.21 8.95 1.25
C SER A 69 -1.23 8.10 -0.01
N PRO A 70 -1.22 6.75 0.08
CA PRO A 70 -1.15 5.92 -1.12
C PRO A 70 -2.32 6.29 -2.03
N PRO A 71 -2.09 6.93 -3.18
CA PRO A 71 -3.16 7.41 -4.06
C PRO A 71 -3.86 6.23 -4.72
N ASN A 72 -3.18 5.07 -4.74
CA ASN A 72 -3.60 3.85 -5.38
C ASN A 72 -3.71 2.77 -4.30
N LYS A 73 -4.94 2.47 -3.86
CA LYS A 73 -5.25 1.34 -2.96
C LYS A 73 -6.29 0.46 -3.60
N ALA A 74 -6.38 -0.79 -3.15
CA ALA A 74 -7.53 -1.62 -3.46
C ALA A 74 -8.76 -1.10 -2.68
N VAL A 75 -9.90 -1.02 -3.37
CA VAL A 75 -11.20 -0.64 -2.81
C VAL A 75 -12.16 -1.80 -3.02
N TYR A 76 -12.79 -2.26 -1.96
CA TYR A 76 -13.74 -3.37 -1.98
C TYR A 76 -15.12 -2.90 -1.51
N VAL A 77 -16.16 -3.26 -2.26
CA VAL A 77 -17.56 -3.17 -1.82
C VAL A 77 -18.02 -4.59 -1.52
N LEU A 78 -18.47 -4.80 -0.28
CA LEU A 78 -18.83 -6.12 0.24
C LEU A 78 -20.32 -6.18 0.56
N GLU A 79 -20.96 -7.29 0.22
CA GLU A 79 -22.31 -7.65 0.68
C GLU A 79 -22.21 -8.57 1.90
N PRO A 80 -22.78 -8.19 3.06
CA PRO A 80 -22.83 -9.06 4.23
C PRO A 80 -24.01 -10.04 4.16
N HIS A 81 -23.78 -11.28 4.56
CA HIS A 81 -24.81 -12.32 4.69
C HIS A 81 -25.14 -12.61 6.16
N MET A 82 -26.30 -13.23 6.40
CA MET A 82 -26.79 -13.57 7.75
C MET A 82 -25.93 -14.60 8.48
N ASP A 83 -25.17 -15.41 7.74
CA ASP A 83 -24.24 -16.42 8.27
C ASP A 83 -22.86 -15.83 8.65
N LYS A 84 -22.73 -14.50 8.64
CA LYS A 84 -21.48 -13.74 8.87
C LYS A 84 -20.46 -13.84 7.74
N SER A 85 -20.78 -14.51 6.64
CA SER A 85 -19.95 -14.46 5.43
C SER A 85 -20.11 -13.12 4.72
N VAL A 86 -19.14 -12.80 3.87
CA VAL A 86 -19.18 -11.62 2.99
C VAL A 86 -18.92 -12.03 1.56
N THR A 87 -19.62 -11.43 0.61
CA THR A 87 -19.35 -11.58 -0.83
C THR A 87 -18.81 -10.26 -1.37
N THR A 88 -17.79 -10.31 -2.23
CA THR A 88 -17.27 -9.10 -2.88
C THR A 88 -18.16 -8.73 -4.06
N LEU A 89 -18.87 -7.59 -3.95
CA LEU A 89 -19.68 -7.03 -5.03
C LEU A 89 -18.83 -6.26 -6.05
N MET A 90 -17.76 -5.62 -5.58
CA MET A 90 -16.85 -4.82 -6.40
C MET A 90 -15.46 -4.81 -5.77
N ALA A 91 -14.42 -4.92 -6.59
CA ALA A 91 -13.03 -4.73 -6.18
C ALA A 91 -12.33 -3.88 -7.26
N CYS A 92 -11.81 -2.71 -6.92
CA CYS A 92 -11.16 -1.81 -7.88
C CYS A 92 -9.83 -1.27 -7.32
N GLY A 93 -9.02 -0.63 -8.18
CA GLY A 93 -7.71 -0.08 -7.79
C GLY A 93 -6.56 -1.08 -7.97
N LEU A 94 -5.46 -0.91 -7.24
CA LEU A 94 -4.30 -1.81 -7.33
C LEU A 94 -4.54 -3.10 -6.53
N LEU A 95 -5.23 -4.05 -7.16
CA LEU A 95 -5.47 -5.38 -6.59
C LEU A 95 -4.15 -6.20 -6.57
N PRO A 96 -3.88 -6.97 -5.50
CA PRO A 96 -2.64 -7.74 -5.37
C PRO A 96 -2.48 -8.82 -6.44
N ASP A 97 -3.59 -9.33 -6.98
CA ASP A 97 -3.62 -10.43 -7.95
C ASP A 97 -3.66 -9.96 -9.42
N GLN A 98 -3.46 -8.67 -9.68
CA GLN A 98 -3.61 -8.09 -11.03
C GLN A 98 -2.41 -7.27 -11.50
N PRO A 99 -2.09 -7.31 -12.82
CA PRO A 99 -0.99 -6.54 -13.37
C PRO A 99 -1.28 -5.02 -13.32
N PRO A 100 -0.28 -4.19 -12.98
CA PRO A 100 -0.44 -2.74 -12.94
C PRO A 100 -0.80 -2.19 -14.32
N GLY A 101 -1.82 -1.32 -14.39
CA GLY A 101 -2.23 -0.63 -15.63
C GLY A 101 -3.70 -0.80 -16.04
N ARG A 102 -4.48 -1.68 -15.39
CA ARG A 102 -5.95 -1.77 -15.55
C ARG A 102 -6.75 -0.83 -14.63
N ASN A 103 -6.06 0.11 -13.99
CA ASN A 103 -6.55 0.88 -12.84
C ASN A 103 -7.06 2.29 -13.20
N ASN A 104 -7.67 2.47 -14.38
CA ASN A 104 -8.15 3.79 -14.79
C ASN A 104 -9.53 4.08 -14.14
N PRO A 105 -9.67 5.14 -13.30
CA PRO A 105 -10.97 5.50 -12.72
C PRO A 105 -12.06 5.77 -13.75
N THR A 106 -11.70 6.21 -14.97
CA THR A 106 -12.67 6.47 -16.04
C THR A 106 -13.26 5.20 -16.65
N THR A 107 -12.71 4.03 -16.33
CA THR A 107 -13.28 2.74 -16.75
C THR A 107 -14.16 2.10 -15.68
N TRP A 108 -14.32 2.75 -14.52
CA TRP A 108 -15.22 2.29 -13.47
C TRP A 108 -16.66 2.65 -13.85
N GLY A 109 -17.58 1.69 -13.72
CA GLY A 109 -18.93 1.68 -14.32
C GLY A 109 -19.68 3.01 -14.45
N ARG A 110 -20.50 3.13 -15.51
CA ARG A 110 -21.48 4.22 -15.65
C ARG A 110 -22.64 4.04 -14.64
N PRO A 111 -23.29 5.12 -14.16
CA PRO A 111 -24.47 5.03 -13.29
C PRO A 111 -25.51 4.07 -13.88
N GLY A 112 -25.98 3.10 -13.07
CA GLY A 112 -26.97 2.10 -13.49
C GLY A 112 -26.43 0.87 -14.22
N LYS A 113 -25.10 0.72 -14.38
CA LYS A 113 -24.47 -0.51 -14.87
C LYS A 113 -23.34 -0.94 -13.95
N MET A 114 -23.61 -1.89 -13.05
CA MET A 114 -22.56 -2.65 -12.38
C MET A 114 -21.82 -3.45 -13.46
N ARG A 115 -20.63 -3.00 -13.84
CA ARG A 115 -19.65 -3.89 -14.46
C ARG A 115 -18.64 -4.29 -13.38
N PRO A 116 -18.20 -5.55 -13.36
CA PRO A 116 -17.09 -5.93 -12.52
C PRO A 116 -15.88 -5.09 -12.95
N CYS A 117 -15.24 -4.43 -11.99
CA CYS A 117 -13.84 -4.11 -12.13
C CYS A 117 -13.15 -5.47 -12.29
N LEU A 118 -12.70 -5.78 -13.51
CA LEU A 118 -12.10 -7.08 -13.84
C LEU A 118 -10.85 -7.28 -13.03
#